data_AF-A0A7X8XNN4-F1
#
_entry.id   AF-A0A7X8XNN4-F1
#
_cell.length_a   1.000
_cell.length_b   1.000
_cell.length_c   1.000
_cell.angle_alpha   90.00
_cell.angle_beta   90.00
_cell.angle_gamma   90.00
#
_symmetry.space_group_name_H-M   'P 1'
#
loop_
_entity.id
_entity.type
_entity.pdbx_description
1 polymer ?
#
loop_
_entity_poly.entity_id
_entity_poly.type
_entity_poly.pdbx_seq_one_letter_code
_entity_poly.pdbx_strand_id
1 'polypeptide(L)'
;MLTMTERLKTLAERRQKLQQGGGAKRLEKQHAEGKLSARERLELLLDPGTFSEQGLFAQHRCTHLGMAGKEVPADGVVTGFGSIEGRKVHLASQDFTALGGAAGEVHCDKIVEAMQGALKTGTPFVFLNDSGGARVQEGIDSLSGYGKVFYNNVLLSGTVPQISLICGPCAGGAVYSPALTDFIIQTRQARMFITGPQVIKQVTGEEISQEALGGADAHMIRAGNIHFIAEDDRHAMQLCRHLLSFLPSNNLEEPPLLEFAGPVREVPELRDILPLNPKEPYDVRRVLELVLDDGYLLEVQADFAPNLVVGFGRLAGRAVGVLANQPSSRAGVLDIDASCKGARFIRTCNVFNIPLVNFVDIP
;
A
#
# COMPACT_ATOMS: atom_id res chain seq x y z
N MET A 1 -30.87 -10.08 -37.01
CA MET A 1 -29.69 -9.37 -36.45
C MET A 1 -30.14 -8.64 -35.20
N LEU A 2 -29.36 -8.68 -34.11
CA LEU A 2 -29.64 -7.85 -32.92
C LEU A 2 -29.57 -6.36 -33.29
N THR A 3 -30.54 -5.59 -32.84
CA THR A 3 -30.58 -4.12 -32.92
C THR A 3 -29.49 -3.50 -32.03
N MET A 4 -29.16 -2.23 -32.25
CA MET A 4 -28.18 -1.53 -31.40
C MET A 4 -28.65 -1.44 -29.94
N THR A 5 -29.95 -1.22 -29.72
CA THR A 5 -30.56 -1.20 -28.39
C THR A 5 -30.39 -2.54 -27.66
N GLU A 6 -30.63 -3.66 -28.35
CA GLU A 6 -30.42 -4.99 -27.77
C GLU A 6 -28.95 -5.24 -27.46
N ARG A 7 -28.02 -4.82 -28.33
CA ARG A 7 -26.57 -4.91 -28.07
C ARG A 7 -26.14 -4.11 -26.84
N LEU A 8 -26.68 -2.91 -26.65
CA LEU A 8 -26.40 -2.08 -25.47
C LEU A 8 -26.94 -2.72 -24.19
N LYS A 9 -28.13 -3.32 -24.25
CA LYS A 9 -28.70 -4.09 -23.14
C LYS A 9 -27.82 -5.29 -22.78
N THR A 10 -27.41 -6.10 -23.78
CA THR A 10 -26.50 -7.23 -23.57
C THR A 10 -25.15 -6.78 -23.00
N LEU A 11 -24.61 -5.64 -23.45
CA LEU A 11 -23.39 -5.07 -22.89
C LEU A 11 -23.56 -4.71 -21.41
N ALA A 12 -24.65 -4.02 -21.05
CA ALA A 12 -24.94 -3.63 -19.68
C ALA A 12 -25.09 -4.85 -18.76
N GLU A 13 -25.86 -5.87 -19.19
CA GLU A 13 -26.03 -7.13 -18.44
C GLU A 13 -24.69 -7.85 -18.23
N ARG A 14 -23.85 -7.91 -19.28
CA ARG A 14 -22.52 -8.56 -19.19
C ARG A 14 -21.58 -7.78 -18.28
N ARG A 15 -21.61 -6.44 -18.28
CA ARG A 15 -20.86 -5.61 -17.33
C ARG A 15 -21.28 -5.89 -15.91
N GLN A 16 -22.58 -5.84 -15.64
CA GLN A 16 -23.13 -6.06 -14.30
C GLN A 16 -22.74 -7.45 -13.77
N LYS A 17 -22.83 -8.50 -14.60
CA LYS A 17 -22.40 -9.85 -14.24
C LYS A 17 -20.90 -9.90 -13.87
N LEU A 18 -20.03 -9.31 -14.68
CA LEU A 18 -18.58 -9.31 -14.40
C LEU A 18 -18.22 -8.46 -13.17
N GLN A 19 -18.97 -7.39 -12.93
CA GLN A 19 -18.77 -6.54 -11.76
C GLN A 19 -19.16 -7.22 -10.44
N GLN A 20 -19.97 -8.28 -10.47
CA GLN A 20 -20.27 -9.11 -9.30
C GLN A 20 -19.12 -10.04 -8.89
N GLY A 21 -18.00 -10.06 -9.64
CA GLY A 21 -16.84 -10.88 -9.31
C GLY A 21 -17.20 -12.36 -9.18
N GLY A 22 -16.76 -13.00 -8.10
CA GLY A 22 -17.07 -14.38 -7.76
C GLY A 22 -18.54 -14.69 -7.41
N GLY A 23 -19.43 -13.70 -7.44
CA GLY A 23 -20.86 -13.81 -7.15
C GLY A 23 -21.22 -13.58 -5.68
N ALA A 24 -22.52 -13.39 -5.43
CA ALA A 24 -23.07 -12.95 -4.13
C ALA A 24 -22.57 -13.80 -2.93
N LYS A 25 -22.60 -15.13 -3.03
CA LYS A 25 -22.15 -16.02 -1.95
C LYS A 25 -20.68 -15.80 -1.55
N ARG A 26 -19.80 -15.46 -2.50
CA ARG A 26 -18.39 -15.21 -2.20
C ARG A 26 -18.17 -13.80 -1.65
N LEU A 27 -18.97 -12.83 -2.11
CA LEU A 27 -18.99 -11.47 -1.55
C LEU A 27 -19.48 -11.49 -0.09
N GLU A 28 -20.57 -12.21 0.21
CA GLU A 28 -21.06 -12.39 1.58
C GLU A 28 -19.99 -13.01 2.49
N LYS A 29 -19.25 -14.01 1.99
CA LYS A 29 -18.12 -14.59 2.73
C LYS A 29 -17.00 -13.57 2.98
N GLN A 30 -16.65 -12.78 1.96
CA GLN A 30 -15.64 -11.72 2.09
C GLN A 30 -16.04 -10.71 3.17
N HIS A 31 -17.30 -10.25 3.15
CA HIS A 31 -17.85 -9.31 4.13
C HIS A 31 -17.94 -9.92 5.54
N ALA A 32 -18.30 -11.20 5.66
CA ALA A 32 -18.32 -11.90 6.95
C ALA A 32 -16.92 -12.02 7.60
N GLU A 33 -15.86 -11.96 6.79
CA GLU A 33 -14.47 -11.88 7.27
C GLU A 33 -14.02 -10.44 7.57
N GLY A 34 -14.93 -9.46 7.54
CA GLY A 34 -14.66 -8.04 7.81
C GLY A 34 -13.94 -7.30 6.68
N LYS A 35 -13.86 -7.89 5.48
CA LYS A 35 -13.17 -7.33 4.33
C LYS A 35 -14.16 -6.80 3.31
N LEU A 36 -13.80 -5.72 2.62
CA LEU A 36 -14.52 -5.22 1.46
C LEU A 36 -14.14 -6.03 0.21
N SER A 37 -14.98 -5.96 -0.81
CA SER A 37 -14.67 -6.45 -2.16
C SER A 37 -13.68 -5.51 -2.86
N ALA A 38 -13.06 -6.00 -3.93
CA ALA A 38 -12.14 -5.20 -4.74
C ALA A 38 -12.76 -3.85 -5.18
N ARG A 39 -14.03 -3.86 -5.61
CA ARG A 39 -14.70 -2.67 -6.14
C ARG A 39 -15.15 -1.70 -5.07
N GLU A 40 -15.62 -2.21 -3.93
CA GLU A 40 -15.97 -1.37 -2.77
C GLU A 40 -14.74 -0.62 -2.24
N ARG A 41 -13.56 -1.27 -2.26
CA ARG A 41 -12.31 -0.60 -1.87
C ARG A 41 -11.97 0.56 -2.81
N LEU A 42 -12.15 0.38 -4.11
CA LEU A 42 -11.94 1.44 -5.11
C LEU A 42 -12.94 2.58 -4.95
N GLU A 43 -14.21 2.27 -4.69
CA GLU A 43 -15.25 3.26 -4.45
C GLU A 43 -14.97 4.12 -3.21
N LEU A 44 -14.38 3.54 -2.16
CA LEU A 44 -13.95 4.30 -0.97
C LEU A 44 -12.65 5.08 -1.18
N LEU A 45 -11.72 4.54 -1.97
CA LEU A 45 -10.43 5.16 -2.20
C LEU A 45 -10.54 6.39 -3.12
N LEU A 46 -11.31 6.26 -4.20
CA LEU A 46 -11.39 7.24 -5.28
C LEU A 46 -12.49 8.28 -5.05
N ASP A 47 -12.32 9.42 -5.69
CA ASP A 47 -13.36 10.44 -5.74
C ASP A 47 -14.58 9.92 -6.52
N PRO A 48 -15.81 10.21 -6.06
CA PRO A 48 -17.03 9.68 -6.65
C PRO A 48 -17.13 9.91 -8.16
N GLY A 49 -17.43 8.85 -8.91
CA GLY A 49 -17.65 8.92 -10.36
C GLY A 49 -16.37 9.07 -11.21
N THR A 50 -15.17 9.02 -10.61
CA THR A 50 -13.92 9.21 -11.36
C THR A 50 -13.30 7.92 -11.88
N PHE A 51 -13.71 6.76 -11.36
CA PHE A 51 -13.11 5.49 -11.75
C PHE A 51 -13.40 5.11 -13.21
N SER A 52 -12.34 4.99 -14.00
CA SER A 52 -12.36 4.49 -15.36
C SER A 52 -11.70 3.12 -15.41
N GLU A 53 -12.53 2.07 -15.39
CA GLU A 53 -12.06 0.69 -15.42
C GLU A 53 -11.46 0.29 -16.77
N GLN A 54 -10.35 -0.44 -16.72
CA GLN A 54 -9.68 -1.03 -17.87
C GLN A 54 -9.72 -2.56 -17.78
N GLY A 55 -9.94 -3.22 -18.92
CA GLY A 55 -9.89 -4.69 -19.01
C GLY A 55 -10.96 -5.44 -18.21
N LEU A 56 -12.15 -4.86 -17.98
CA LEU A 56 -13.30 -5.54 -17.35
C LEU A 56 -13.62 -6.89 -18.02
N PHE A 57 -13.53 -6.94 -19.35
CA PHE A 57 -13.82 -8.13 -20.16
C PHE A 57 -12.62 -9.03 -20.44
N ALA A 58 -11.45 -8.73 -19.85
CA ALA A 58 -10.28 -9.58 -20.01
C ALA A 58 -10.54 -10.97 -19.42
N GLN A 59 -10.03 -11.99 -20.10
CA GLN A 59 -10.18 -13.41 -19.75
C GLN A 59 -8.83 -14.09 -19.83
N HIS A 60 -8.55 -15.02 -18.92
CA HIS A 60 -7.37 -15.86 -19.03
C HIS A 60 -7.41 -16.69 -20.32
N ARG A 61 -6.22 -17.07 -20.79
CA ARG A 61 -6.05 -17.91 -21.98
C ARG A 61 -5.73 -19.36 -21.65
N CYS A 62 -5.51 -19.67 -20.37
CA CYS A 62 -5.16 -21.01 -19.92
C CYS A 62 -6.29 -22.01 -20.19
N THR A 63 -5.92 -23.15 -20.76
CA THR A 63 -6.79 -24.30 -21.02
C THR A 63 -6.46 -25.52 -20.15
N HIS A 64 -5.31 -25.50 -19.47
CA HIS A 64 -4.81 -26.60 -18.65
C HIS A 64 -5.53 -26.69 -17.31
N LEU A 65 -5.42 -27.85 -16.64
CA LEU A 65 -5.81 -28.06 -15.24
C LEU A 65 -7.23 -27.58 -14.88
N GLY A 66 -8.19 -27.74 -15.81
CA GLY A 66 -9.59 -27.38 -15.62
C GLY A 66 -9.90 -25.88 -15.81
N MET A 67 -9.00 -25.12 -16.42
CA MET A 67 -9.23 -23.71 -16.75
C MET A 67 -10.01 -23.54 -18.06
N ALA A 68 -9.98 -24.50 -18.99
CA ALA A 68 -10.74 -24.42 -20.23
C ALA A 68 -12.25 -24.16 -19.97
N GLY A 69 -12.76 -23.05 -20.49
CA GLY A 69 -14.17 -22.64 -20.34
C GLY A 69 -14.56 -22.10 -18.96
N LYS A 70 -13.63 -22.05 -18.01
CA LYS A 70 -13.86 -21.48 -16.68
C LYS A 70 -13.92 -19.95 -16.81
N GLU A 71 -14.95 -19.34 -16.24
CA GLU A 71 -15.06 -17.88 -16.24
C GLU A 71 -14.40 -17.31 -14.97
N VAL A 72 -13.43 -16.42 -15.16
CA VAL A 72 -12.78 -15.65 -14.08
C VAL A 72 -13.00 -14.18 -14.39
N PRO A 73 -13.97 -13.51 -13.74
CA PRO A 73 -14.31 -12.13 -14.05
C PRO A 73 -13.13 -11.18 -13.92
N ALA A 74 -12.88 -10.39 -14.97
CA ALA A 74 -11.74 -9.46 -15.07
C ALA A 74 -10.36 -10.11 -14.80
N ASP A 75 -10.28 -11.44 -14.95
CA ASP A 75 -9.18 -12.31 -14.51
C ASP A 75 -8.76 -12.17 -13.03
N GLY A 76 -9.68 -11.72 -12.18
CA GLY A 76 -9.48 -11.60 -10.74
C GLY A 76 -8.75 -10.34 -10.28
N VAL A 77 -8.64 -9.32 -11.14
CA VAL A 77 -8.15 -7.99 -10.76
C VAL A 77 -8.93 -6.90 -11.48
N VAL A 78 -9.31 -5.88 -10.73
CA VAL A 78 -9.91 -4.65 -11.24
C VAL A 78 -8.79 -3.64 -11.41
N THR A 79 -8.57 -3.14 -12.63
CA THR A 79 -7.51 -2.16 -12.93
C THR A 79 -8.10 -0.94 -13.62
N GLY A 80 -7.40 0.19 -13.53
CA GLY A 80 -7.80 1.42 -14.20
C GLY A 80 -7.16 2.64 -13.58
N PHE A 81 -7.83 3.77 -13.73
CA PHE A 81 -7.43 5.04 -13.14
C PHE A 81 -8.64 5.80 -12.61
N GLY A 82 -8.39 6.74 -11.70
CA GLY A 82 -9.41 7.62 -11.13
C GLY A 82 -8.74 8.87 -10.55
N SER A 83 -9.43 9.54 -9.63
CA SER A 83 -8.83 10.66 -8.89
C SER A 83 -8.94 10.45 -7.37
N ILE A 84 -8.00 11.01 -6.63
CA ILE A 84 -8.02 11.15 -5.18
C ILE A 84 -7.77 12.62 -4.86
N GLU A 85 -8.72 13.30 -4.24
CA GLU A 85 -8.67 14.75 -4.00
C GLU A 85 -8.37 15.54 -5.31
N GLY A 86 -9.00 15.13 -6.41
CA GLY A 86 -8.82 15.72 -7.74
C GLY A 86 -7.51 15.34 -8.45
N ARG A 87 -6.60 14.61 -7.81
CA ARG A 87 -5.32 14.18 -8.40
C ARG A 87 -5.46 12.81 -9.04
N LYS A 88 -5.01 12.67 -10.29
CA LYS A 88 -5.10 11.39 -11.03
C LYS A 88 -4.22 10.32 -10.39
N VAL A 89 -4.75 9.10 -10.29
CA VAL A 89 -4.02 7.91 -9.82
C VAL A 89 -4.34 6.73 -10.72
N HIS A 90 -3.36 5.86 -10.95
CA HIS A 90 -3.59 4.52 -11.50
C HIS A 90 -3.62 3.49 -10.39
N LEU A 91 -4.34 2.39 -10.62
CA LEU A 91 -4.51 1.39 -9.57
C LEU A 91 -4.84 0.00 -10.09
N ALA A 92 -4.63 -0.94 -9.19
CA ALA A 92 -5.11 -2.31 -9.29
C ALA A 92 -5.74 -2.72 -7.95
N SER A 93 -6.81 -3.50 -8.00
CA SER A 93 -7.42 -4.13 -6.81
C SER A 93 -7.74 -5.58 -7.11
N GLN A 94 -7.09 -6.50 -6.40
CA GLN A 94 -7.31 -7.92 -6.57
C GLN A 94 -8.67 -8.33 -6.00
N ASP A 95 -9.36 -9.22 -6.71
CA ASP A 95 -10.66 -9.75 -6.30
C ASP A 95 -10.50 -11.19 -5.79
N PHE A 96 -10.44 -11.33 -4.47
CA PHE A 96 -10.34 -12.63 -3.81
C PHE A 96 -11.53 -13.55 -4.12
N THR A 97 -12.69 -12.98 -4.43
CA THR A 97 -13.88 -13.76 -4.79
C THR A 97 -13.72 -14.44 -6.16
N ALA A 98 -12.87 -13.90 -7.04
CA ALA A 98 -12.54 -14.47 -8.34
C ALA A 98 -11.34 -15.42 -8.22
N LEU A 99 -11.62 -16.70 -7.96
CA LEU A 99 -10.62 -17.78 -7.90
C LEU A 99 -9.54 -17.54 -6.82
N GLY A 100 -9.91 -16.95 -5.68
CA GLY A 100 -8.98 -16.66 -4.58
C GLY A 100 -8.04 -15.49 -4.88
N GLY A 101 -8.37 -14.65 -5.85
CA GLY A 101 -7.49 -13.55 -6.31
C GLY A 101 -6.19 -14.06 -6.92
N ALA A 102 -6.11 -15.36 -7.26
CA ALA A 102 -4.87 -15.98 -7.70
C ALA A 102 -4.37 -15.33 -8.99
N ALA A 103 -3.11 -14.90 -8.97
CA ALA A 103 -2.49 -14.12 -10.03
C ALA A 103 -2.24 -15.00 -11.26
N GLY A 104 -3.09 -14.89 -12.29
CA GLY A 104 -2.88 -15.48 -13.60
C GLY A 104 -2.00 -14.63 -14.51
N GLU A 105 -1.73 -15.12 -15.73
CA GLU A 105 -0.99 -14.40 -16.75
C GLU A 105 -1.66 -13.07 -17.10
N VAL A 106 -2.95 -13.12 -17.48
CA VAL A 106 -3.72 -11.94 -17.92
C VAL A 106 -3.97 -10.99 -16.75
N HIS A 107 -4.19 -11.52 -15.55
CA HIS A 107 -4.24 -10.76 -14.29
C HIS A 107 -2.99 -9.89 -14.12
N CYS A 108 -1.79 -10.49 -14.23
CA CYS A 108 -0.53 -9.77 -14.12
C CYS A 108 -0.33 -8.78 -15.28
N ASP A 109 -0.68 -9.15 -16.51
CA ASP A 109 -0.57 -8.25 -17.66
C ASP A 109 -1.45 -6.99 -17.48
N LYS A 110 -2.65 -7.12 -16.91
CA LYS A 110 -3.51 -5.97 -16.58
C LYS A 110 -2.89 -5.04 -15.54
N ILE A 111 -2.24 -5.60 -14.52
CA ILE A 111 -1.54 -4.82 -13.50
C ILE A 111 -0.39 -4.05 -14.16
N VAL A 112 0.40 -4.73 -14.98
CA VAL A 112 1.50 -4.13 -15.74
C VAL A 112 1.00 -3.00 -16.64
N GLU A 113 -0.12 -3.18 -17.35
CA GLU A 113 -0.71 -2.12 -18.18
C GLU A 113 -1.09 -0.89 -17.35
N ALA A 114 -1.68 -1.08 -16.16
CA ALA A 114 -1.99 0.02 -15.25
C ALA A 114 -0.73 0.73 -14.73
N MET A 115 0.32 -0.03 -14.39
CA MET A 115 1.62 0.51 -13.95
C MET A 115 2.29 1.31 -15.07
N GLN A 116 2.27 0.80 -16.31
CA GLN A 116 2.79 1.52 -17.47
C GLN A 116 1.99 2.78 -17.78
N GLY A 117 0.67 2.75 -17.57
CA GLY A 117 -0.18 3.94 -17.59
C GLY A 117 0.26 4.98 -16.56
N ALA A 118 0.52 4.54 -15.32
CA ALA A 118 1.02 5.38 -14.24
C ALA A 118 2.35 6.05 -14.60
N LEU A 119 3.31 5.26 -15.07
CA LEU A 119 4.64 5.72 -15.49
C LEU A 119 4.55 6.72 -16.65
N LYS A 120 3.75 6.41 -17.68
CA LYS A 120 3.58 7.26 -18.86
C LYS A 120 2.93 8.61 -18.53
N THR A 121 2.06 8.64 -17.53
CA THR A 121 1.31 9.84 -17.16
C THR A 121 1.87 10.58 -15.96
N GLY A 122 2.93 10.05 -15.32
CA GLY A 122 3.51 10.63 -14.12
C GLY A 122 2.51 10.67 -12.95
N THR A 123 1.72 9.62 -12.77
CA THR A 123 0.70 9.54 -11.70
C THR A 123 1.04 8.44 -10.69
N PRO A 124 0.66 8.59 -9.41
CA PRO A 124 0.86 7.54 -8.41
C PRO A 124 0.18 6.24 -8.80
N PHE A 125 0.76 5.12 -8.36
CA PHE A 125 0.20 3.79 -8.52
C PHE A 125 -0.17 3.19 -7.16
N VAL A 126 -1.45 2.81 -7.00
CA VAL A 126 -1.95 2.18 -5.77
C VAL A 126 -2.38 0.74 -6.05
N PHE A 127 -1.85 -0.22 -5.28
CA PHE A 127 -2.17 -1.63 -5.47
C PHE A 127 -2.82 -2.24 -4.21
N LEU A 128 -4.09 -2.62 -4.32
CA LEU A 128 -4.83 -3.30 -3.26
C LEU A 128 -4.74 -4.82 -3.44
N ASN A 129 -3.98 -5.44 -2.55
CA ASN A 129 -3.60 -6.85 -2.59
C ASN A 129 -4.56 -7.70 -1.74
N ASP A 130 -5.07 -8.77 -2.36
CA ASP A 130 -5.95 -9.77 -1.75
C ASP A 130 -5.93 -11.04 -2.61
N SER A 131 -4.84 -11.79 -2.49
CA SER A 131 -4.49 -12.92 -3.36
C SER A 131 -3.89 -14.09 -2.60
N GLY A 132 -4.37 -15.30 -2.94
CA GLY A 132 -3.75 -16.56 -2.52
C GLY A 132 -2.37 -16.83 -3.13
N GLY A 133 -1.84 -15.95 -3.98
CA GLY A 133 -0.55 -16.10 -4.65
C GLY A 133 -0.68 -16.48 -6.13
N ALA A 134 0.34 -17.14 -6.67
CA ALA A 134 0.35 -17.59 -8.07
C ALA A 134 -0.86 -18.48 -8.37
N ARG A 135 -1.47 -18.31 -9.54
CA ARG A 135 -2.46 -19.26 -10.03
C ARG A 135 -1.76 -20.52 -10.52
N VAL A 136 -1.68 -21.51 -9.62
CA VAL A 136 -0.99 -22.80 -9.85
C VAL A 136 -1.43 -23.48 -11.15
N GLN A 137 -2.70 -23.33 -11.54
CA GLN A 137 -3.24 -23.91 -12.77
C GLN A 137 -2.57 -23.37 -14.05
N GLU A 138 -1.93 -22.21 -13.98
CA GLU A 138 -1.23 -21.56 -15.09
C GLU A 138 0.30 -21.71 -15.00
N GLY A 139 0.82 -22.37 -13.95
CA GLY A 139 2.23 -22.75 -13.84
C GLY A 139 3.22 -21.62 -14.16
N ILE A 140 4.04 -21.82 -15.19
CA ILE A 140 5.07 -20.87 -15.60
C ILE A 140 4.51 -19.55 -16.16
N ASP A 141 3.28 -19.53 -16.66
CA ASP A 141 2.66 -18.32 -17.20
C ASP A 141 2.34 -17.35 -16.05
N SER A 142 1.82 -17.88 -14.94
CA SER A 142 1.62 -17.12 -13.70
C SER A 142 2.96 -16.61 -13.13
N LEU A 143 4.00 -17.45 -13.12
CA LEU A 143 5.33 -17.06 -12.65
C LEU A 143 5.97 -15.96 -13.52
N SER A 144 5.84 -16.08 -14.84
CA SER A 144 6.24 -15.05 -15.81
C SER A 144 5.50 -13.75 -15.56
N GLY A 145 4.19 -13.83 -15.28
CA GLY A 145 3.36 -12.70 -14.87
C GLY A 145 3.94 -11.94 -13.67
N TYR A 146 4.36 -12.65 -12.61
CA TYR A 146 5.03 -12.00 -11.47
C TYR A 146 6.31 -11.30 -11.87
N GLY A 147 7.16 -11.94 -12.68
CA GLY A 147 8.39 -11.32 -13.19
C GLY A 147 8.14 -9.99 -13.89
N LYS A 148 7.09 -9.91 -14.71
CA LYS A 148 6.67 -8.67 -15.38
C LYS A 148 6.23 -7.60 -14.37
N VAL A 149 5.43 -7.95 -13.36
CA VAL A 149 4.98 -7.00 -12.32
C VAL A 149 6.18 -6.47 -11.53
N PHE A 150 7.07 -7.33 -11.06
CA PHE A 150 8.26 -6.92 -10.30
C PHE A 150 9.17 -6.00 -11.11
N TYR A 151 9.39 -6.33 -12.38
CA TYR A 151 10.16 -5.49 -13.28
C TYR A 151 9.55 -4.08 -13.40
N ASN A 152 8.22 -3.98 -13.53
CA ASN A 152 7.55 -2.69 -13.59
C ASN A 152 7.56 -1.96 -12.23
N ASN A 153 7.53 -2.65 -11.09
CA ASN A 153 7.71 -1.99 -9.79
C ASN A 153 9.05 -1.25 -9.72
N VAL A 154 10.10 -1.88 -10.25
CA VAL A 154 11.44 -1.28 -10.33
C VAL A 154 11.46 -0.12 -11.32
N LEU A 155 10.81 -0.23 -12.48
CA LEU A 155 10.71 0.89 -13.44
C LEU A 155 9.99 2.12 -12.86
N LEU A 156 8.95 1.90 -12.05
CA LEU A 156 8.20 2.99 -11.41
C LEU A 156 8.95 3.57 -10.19
N SER A 157 9.88 2.81 -9.59
CA SER A 157 10.56 3.18 -8.34
C SER A 157 11.32 4.50 -8.50
N GLY A 158 11.00 5.46 -7.63
CA GLY A 158 11.56 6.80 -7.70
C GLY A 158 11.11 7.65 -8.89
N THR A 159 10.14 7.19 -9.68
CA THR A 159 9.51 7.99 -10.74
C THR A 159 8.12 8.46 -10.32
N VAL A 160 7.28 7.54 -9.85
CA VAL A 160 5.95 7.84 -9.29
C VAL A 160 5.80 7.14 -7.94
N PRO A 161 5.06 7.70 -6.98
CA PRO A 161 4.79 7.01 -5.72
C PRO A 161 4.03 5.70 -5.96
N GLN A 162 4.51 4.62 -5.33
CA GLN A 162 3.89 3.31 -5.34
C GLN A 162 3.46 2.94 -3.92
N ILE A 163 2.16 2.66 -3.73
CA ILE A 163 1.61 2.29 -2.43
C ILE A 163 0.88 0.96 -2.54
N SER A 164 1.27 -0.01 -1.70
CA SER A 164 0.59 -1.30 -1.58
C SER A 164 -0.29 -1.32 -0.34
N LEU A 165 -1.57 -1.68 -0.53
CA LEU A 165 -2.49 -1.97 0.57
C LEU A 165 -2.65 -3.49 0.64
N ILE A 166 -2.34 -4.12 1.77
CA ILE A 166 -2.55 -5.54 1.99
C ILE A 166 -3.87 -5.69 2.74
N CYS A 167 -4.91 -6.08 2.01
CA CYS A 167 -6.30 -6.13 2.48
C CYS A 167 -6.82 -7.57 2.62
N GLY A 168 -5.94 -8.56 2.51
CA GLY A 168 -6.25 -9.97 2.67
C GLY A 168 -4.98 -10.82 2.61
N PRO A 169 -5.07 -12.08 2.17
CA PRO A 169 -3.88 -12.90 1.94
C PRO A 169 -2.97 -12.26 0.89
N CYS A 170 -1.66 -12.38 1.10
CA CYS A 170 -0.62 -12.11 0.11
C CYS A 170 0.46 -13.18 0.32
N ALA A 171 0.39 -14.28 -0.44
CA ALA A 171 1.19 -15.47 -0.18
C ALA A 171 2.20 -15.76 -1.29
N GLY A 172 3.36 -16.29 -0.91
CA GLY A 172 4.36 -16.77 -1.86
C GLY A 172 5.11 -15.62 -2.51
N GLY A 173 5.37 -15.75 -3.82
CA GLY A 173 6.05 -14.72 -4.60
C GLY A 173 5.31 -13.38 -4.65
N ALA A 174 3.99 -13.36 -4.42
CA ALA A 174 3.18 -12.13 -4.48
C ALA A 174 3.73 -11.01 -3.60
N VAL A 175 4.32 -11.36 -2.46
CA VAL A 175 4.80 -10.42 -1.44
C VAL A 175 5.98 -9.56 -1.91
N TYR A 176 6.68 -9.98 -2.96
CA TYR A 176 7.79 -9.21 -3.50
C TYR A 176 7.34 -7.95 -4.23
N SER A 177 6.13 -7.91 -4.81
CA SER A 177 5.63 -6.68 -5.43
C SER A 177 5.42 -5.58 -4.37
N PRO A 178 4.70 -5.82 -3.25
CA PRO A 178 4.65 -4.87 -2.15
C PRO A 178 6.02 -4.45 -1.61
N ALA A 179 6.95 -5.39 -1.44
CA ALA A 179 8.31 -5.08 -0.96
C ALA A 179 9.10 -4.14 -1.91
N LEU A 180 8.74 -4.09 -3.19
CA LEU A 180 9.33 -3.19 -4.19
C LEU A 180 8.60 -1.84 -4.29
N THR A 181 7.43 -1.69 -3.67
CA THR A 181 6.72 -0.40 -3.58
C THR A 181 7.30 0.52 -2.48
N ASP A 182 6.92 1.79 -2.48
CA ASP A 182 7.49 2.77 -1.55
C ASP A 182 6.92 2.62 -0.15
N PHE A 183 5.61 2.36 -0.04
CA PHE A 183 4.91 2.18 1.23
C PHE A 183 3.97 0.97 1.19
N ILE A 184 3.87 0.30 2.34
CA ILE A 184 2.96 -0.83 2.54
C ILE A 184 2.06 -0.52 3.74
N ILE A 185 0.76 -0.52 3.50
CA ILE A 185 -0.29 -0.40 4.51
C ILE A 185 -0.91 -1.79 4.66
N GLN A 186 -0.78 -2.43 5.82
CA GLN A 186 -1.37 -3.76 6.05
C GLN A 186 -2.54 -3.66 7.03
N THR A 187 -3.67 -4.24 6.65
CA THR A 187 -4.85 -4.35 7.52
C THR A 187 -4.66 -5.46 8.56
N ARG A 188 -5.32 -5.36 9.72
CA ARG A 188 -5.29 -6.40 10.77
C ARG A 188 -5.76 -7.77 10.29
N GLN A 189 -6.66 -7.82 9.31
CA GLN A 189 -7.22 -9.06 8.77
C GLN A 189 -6.31 -9.68 7.68
N ALA A 190 -5.30 -8.95 7.22
CA ALA A 190 -4.40 -9.36 6.16
C ALA A 190 -3.17 -10.10 6.68
N ARG A 191 -2.59 -10.90 5.79
CA ARG A 191 -1.40 -11.70 6.10
C ARG A 191 -0.48 -11.79 4.90
N MET A 192 0.81 -11.64 5.15
CA MET A 192 1.84 -11.65 4.13
C MET A 192 2.97 -12.61 4.52
N PHE A 193 3.39 -13.50 3.62
CA PHE A 193 4.56 -14.36 3.85
C PHE A 193 5.06 -15.02 2.56
N ILE A 194 6.37 -15.25 2.48
CA ILE A 194 7.00 -16.02 1.38
C ILE A 194 6.62 -17.50 1.48
N THR A 195 6.82 -18.09 2.64
CA THR A 195 6.57 -19.52 2.87
C THR A 195 5.44 -19.65 3.88
N GLY A 196 4.37 -20.35 3.52
CA GLY A 196 3.23 -20.52 4.41
C GLY A 196 3.52 -21.46 5.59
N PRO A 197 2.77 -21.35 6.71
CA PRO A 197 3.04 -22.13 7.91
C PRO A 197 3.01 -23.66 7.70
N GLN A 198 2.18 -24.14 6.77
CA GLN A 198 2.11 -25.58 6.45
C GLN A 198 3.42 -26.10 5.88
N VAL A 199 4.08 -25.33 5.01
CA VAL A 199 5.36 -25.70 4.42
C VAL A 199 6.48 -25.60 5.46
N ILE A 200 6.45 -24.57 6.32
CA ILE A 200 7.40 -24.43 7.43
C ILE A 200 7.32 -25.66 8.35
N LYS A 201 6.11 -26.05 8.77
CA LYS A 201 5.90 -27.24 9.61
C LYS A 201 6.43 -28.50 8.95
N GLN A 202 6.16 -28.70 7.67
CA GLN A 202 6.58 -29.90 6.94
C GLN A 202 8.11 -29.99 6.79
N VAL A 203 8.79 -28.87 6.58
CA VAL A 203 10.23 -28.84 6.29
C VAL A 203 11.08 -28.74 7.56
N THR A 204 10.65 -27.96 8.53
CA THR A 204 11.44 -27.61 9.72
C THR A 204 10.91 -28.23 11.01
N GLY A 205 9.65 -28.70 11.02
CA GLY A 205 8.94 -29.13 12.22
C GLY A 205 8.38 -27.98 13.06
N GLU A 206 8.67 -26.72 12.74
CA GLU A 206 8.19 -25.56 13.49
C GLU A 206 6.69 -25.33 13.26
N GLU A 207 5.94 -25.16 14.36
CA GLU A 207 4.52 -24.85 14.32
C GLU A 207 4.29 -23.36 14.65
N ILE A 208 3.82 -22.61 13.65
CA ILE A 208 3.50 -21.19 13.79
C ILE A 208 2.13 -20.90 13.17
N SER A 209 1.36 -19.97 13.75
CA SER A 209 0.09 -19.55 13.16
C SER A 209 0.33 -18.60 11.98
N GLN A 210 -0.67 -18.44 11.09
CA GLN A 210 -0.58 -17.45 10.01
C GLN A 210 -0.42 -16.02 10.55
N GLU A 211 -1.06 -15.72 11.69
CA GLU A 211 -0.99 -14.41 12.33
C GLU A 211 0.40 -14.15 12.92
N ALA A 212 0.95 -15.11 13.67
CA ALA A 212 2.29 -14.97 14.25
C ALA A 212 3.39 -14.91 13.19
N LEU A 213 3.17 -15.55 12.03
CA LEU A 213 4.13 -15.55 10.92
C LEU A 213 4.07 -14.28 10.07
N GLY A 214 2.88 -13.81 9.72
CA GLY A 214 2.69 -12.81 8.67
C GLY A 214 1.58 -11.79 8.93
N GLY A 215 1.07 -11.73 10.16
CA GLY A 215 0.14 -10.68 10.59
C GLY A 215 0.79 -9.31 10.61
N ALA A 216 -0.03 -8.26 10.76
CA ALA A 216 0.43 -6.88 10.70
C ALA A 216 1.51 -6.58 11.76
N ASP A 217 1.31 -7.06 13.00
CA ASP A 217 2.25 -6.87 14.11
C ASP A 217 3.59 -7.58 13.86
N ALA A 218 3.57 -8.79 13.28
CA ALA A 218 4.78 -9.51 12.94
C ALA A 218 5.63 -8.72 11.94
N HIS A 219 4.99 -8.08 10.96
CA HIS A 219 5.68 -7.28 9.96
C HIS A 219 6.09 -5.89 10.42
N MET A 220 5.31 -5.24 11.27
CA MET A 220 5.65 -3.93 11.82
C MET A 220 6.75 -4.08 12.88
N ILE A 221 6.46 -4.80 13.97
CA ILE A 221 7.27 -4.75 15.18
C ILE A 221 8.58 -5.52 15.01
N ARG A 222 8.56 -6.63 14.27
CA ARG A 222 9.72 -7.53 14.15
C ARG A 222 10.42 -7.44 12.80
N ALA A 223 9.69 -7.62 11.71
CA ALA A 223 10.32 -7.75 10.39
C ALA A 223 10.70 -6.39 9.76
N GLY A 224 10.02 -5.30 10.13
CA GLY A 224 10.21 -3.99 9.50
C GLY A 224 9.76 -3.93 8.03
N ASN A 225 8.86 -4.81 7.60
CA ASN A 225 8.45 -4.92 6.20
C ASN A 225 7.33 -3.96 5.81
N ILE A 226 6.47 -3.58 6.76
CA ILE A 226 5.34 -2.67 6.50
C ILE A 226 5.59 -1.30 7.11
N HIS A 227 4.84 -0.31 6.61
CA HIS A 227 5.02 1.10 6.96
C HIS A 227 3.88 1.61 7.84
N PHE A 228 2.67 1.04 7.68
CA PHE A 228 1.49 1.38 8.47
C PHE A 228 0.66 0.13 8.75
N ILE A 229 0.07 0.09 9.94
CA ILE A 229 -1.00 -0.85 10.28
C ILE A 229 -2.33 -0.12 10.15
N ALA A 230 -3.28 -0.73 9.44
CA ALA A 230 -4.65 -0.28 9.37
C ALA A 230 -5.56 -1.26 10.13
N GLU A 231 -6.58 -0.73 10.81
CA GLU A 231 -7.50 -1.55 11.61
C GLU A 231 -8.46 -2.35 10.71
N ASP A 232 -8.86 -1.76 9.59
CA ASP A 232 -9.68 -2.38 8.56
C ASP A 232 -9.40 -1.74 7.19
N ASP A 233 -10.12 -2.22 6.19
CA ASP A 233 -10.08 -1.69 4.83
C ASP A 233 -10.38 -0.18 4.80
N ARG A 234 -11.40 0.32 5.53
CA ARG A 234 -11.77 1.74 5.50
C ARG A 234 -10.64 2.62 6.02
N HIS A 235 -10.02 2.21 7.12
CA HIS A 235 -8.85 2.89 7.68
C HIS A 235 -7.66 2.84 6.71
N ALA A 236 -7.43 1.72 6.02
CA ALA A 236 -6.36 1.61 5.02
C ALA A 236 -6.53 2.61 3.86
N MET A 237 -7.77 2.79 3.37
CA MET A 237 -8.06 3.75 2.30
C MET A 237 -7.88 5.19 2.77
N GLN A 238 -8.31 5.51 4.01
CA GLN A 238 -8.08 6.82 4.62
C GLN A 238 -6.58 7.12 4.77
N LEU A 239 -5.80 6.17 5.28
CA LEU A 239 -4.34 6.29 5.39
C LEU A 239 -3.69 6.46 4.01
N CYS A 240 -4.15 5.75 2.99
CA CYS A 240 -3.63 5.91 1.63
C CYS A 240 -3.90 7.32 1.07
N ARG A 241 -5.13 7.84 1.21
CA ARG A 241 -5.46 9.23 0.82
C ARG A 241 -4.59 10.24 1.58
N HIS A 242 -4.45 10.03 2.89
CA HIS A 242 -3.65 10.89 3.75
C HIS A 242 -2.17 10.88 3.35
N LEU A 243 -1.58 9.69 3.17
CA LEU A 243 -0.19 9.53 2.73
C LEU A 243 0.06 10.22 1.38
N LEU A 244 -0.83 10.02 0.40
CA LEU A 244 -0.74 10.68 -0.89
C LEU A 244 -0.78 12.20 -0.80
N SER A 245 -1.43 12.78 0.23
CA SER A 245 -1.45 14.24 0.43
C SER A 245 -0.05 14.82 0.67
N PHE A 246 0.91 14.03 1.16
CA PHE A 246 2.30 14.43 1.40
C PHE A 246 3.23 14.17 0.21
N LEU A 247 2.78 13.40 -0.79
CA LEU A 247 3.61 12.98 -1.91
C LEU A 247 3.23 13.75 -3.19
N PRO A 248 4.19 14.14 -4.04
CA PRO A 248 3.90 14.66 -5.37
C PRO A 248 3.30 13.57 -6.26
N SER A 249 2.85 13.91 -7.48
CA SER A 249 2.33 12.89 -8.40
C SER A 249 3.45 12.05 -9.02
N ASN A 250 4.62 12.67 -9.17
CA ASN A 250 5.84 12.09 -9.72
C ASN A 250 7.08 12.87 -9.22
N ASN A 251 8.27 12.40 -9.56
CA ASN A 251 9.55 12.98 -9.13
C ASN A 251 9.92 14.32 -9.79
N LEU A 252 9.14 14.83 -10.74
CA LEU A 252 9.37 16.13 -11.39
C LEU A 252 8.54 17.26 -10.76
N GLU A 253 7.68 16.93 -9.78
CA GLU A 253 6.80 17.87 -9.09
C GLU A 253 7.26 18.07 -7.63
N GLU A 254 6.95 19.23 -7.06
CA GLU A 254 7.02 19.43 -5.61
C GLU A 254 5.79 18.78 -4.93
N PRO A 255 5.92 18.37 -3.65
CA PRO A 255 4.78 17.91 -2.86
C PRO A 255 3.65 18.96 -2.78
N PRO A 256 2.39 18.53 -2.61
CA PRO A 256 1.26 19.46 -2.47
C PRO A 256 1.46 20.47 -1.34
N LEU A 257 1.39 21.76 -1.68
CA LEU A 257 1.39 22.85 -0.71
C LEU A 257 -0.03 23.07 -0.18
N LEU A 258 -0.19 23.06 1.14
CA LEU A 258 -1.45 23.44 1.79
C LEU A 258 -1.42 24.92 2.20
N GLU A 259 -2.60 25.53 2.28
CA GLU A 259 -2.72 26.88 2.82
C GLU A 259 -2.36 26.88 4.30
N PHE A 260 -1.50 27.80 4.72
CA PHE A 260 -1.11 27.98 6.10
C PHE A 260 -1.40 29.41 6.55
N ALA A 261 -2.35 29.54 7.46
CA ALA A 261 -2.76 30.83 8.04
C ALA A 261 -2.23 31.04 9.47
N GLY A 262 -1.45 30.08 9.99
CA GLY A 262 -0.92 30.13 11.36
C GLY A 262 0.23 31.14 11.50
N PRO A 263 0.43 31.73 12.69
CA PRO A 263 1.63 32.52 12.93
C PRO A 263 2.84 31.60 13.14
N VAL A 264 3.96 31.92 12.48
CA VAL A 264 5.27 31.44 12.94
C VAL A 264 5.58 32.18 14.23
N ARG A 265 5.47 31.47 15.37
CA ARG A 265 5.60 32.06 16.71
C ARG A 265 6.82 31.52 17.44
N GLU A 266 7.26 32.26 18.45
CA GLU A 266 8.11 31.68 19.48
C GLU A 266 7.33 30.62 20.28
N VAL A 267 8.00 29.52 20.60
CA VAL A 267 7.44 28.42 21.40
C VAL A 267 8.31 28.24 22.65
N PRO A 268 8.17 29.11 23.68
CA PRO A 268 8.89 28.97 24.94
C PRO A 268 8.73 27.59 25.60
N GLU A 269 7.60 26.93 25.36
CA GLU A 269 7.26 25.59 25.88
C GLU A 269 8.28 24.51 25.48
N LEU A 270 9.01 24.69 24.37
CA LEU A 270 10.08 23.78 23.94
C LEU A 270 11.23 23.70 24.96
N ARG A 271 11.46 24.77 25.74
CA ARG A 271 12.52 24.83 26.76
C ARG A 271 12.27 23.87 27.92
N ASP A 272 11.01 23.49 28.15
CA ASP A 272 10.61 22.63 29.26
C ASP A 272 10.57 21.14 28.87
N ILE A 273 10.70 20.81 27.58
CA ILE A 273 10.66 19.43 27.10
C ILE A 273 12.02 18.75 27.23
N LEU A 274 13.10 19.46 26.88
CA LEU A 274 14.46 18.92 26.94
C LEU A 274 14.97 18.96 28.40
N PRO A 275 15.26 17.80 29.02
CA PRO A 275 15.82 17.79 30.36
C PRO A 275 17.21 18.44 30.38
N LEU A 276 17.51 19.20 31.44
CA LEU A 276 18.85 19.76 31.65
C LEU A 276 19.90 18.68 31.93
N ASN A 277 19.46 17.56 32.50
CA ASN A 277 20.29 16.40 32.74
C ASN A 277 20.33 15.53 31.47
N PRO A 278 21.47 15.40 30.78
CA PRO A 278 21.57 14.64 29.52
C PRO A 278 21.33 13.13 29.68
N LYS A 279 21.17 12.63 30.92
CA LYS A 279 20.81 11.24 31.20
C LYS A 279 19.30 11.00 31.30
N GLU A 280 18.49 12.06 31.35
CA GLU A 280 17.05 11.94 31.44
C GLU A 280 16.43 11.86 30.03
N PRO A 281 15.63 10.81 29.74
CA PRO A 281 14.98 10.68 28.45
C PRO A 281 13.74 11.59 28.34
N TYR A 282 13.36 11.89 27.11
CA TYR A 282 12.07 12.51 26.77
C TYR A 282 11.52 11.89 25.48
N ASP A 283 10.25 12.18 25.19
CA ASP A 283 9.64 11.81 23.91
C ASP A 283 9.80 12.94 22.91
N VAL A 284 10.58 12.71 21.84
CA VAL A 284 10.79 13.70 20.77
C VAL A 284 9.48 14.08 20.05
N ARG A 285 8.45 13.24 20.09
CA ARG A 285 7.14 13.56 19.50
C ARG A 285 6.50 14.79 20.14
N ARG A 286 6.77 15.07 21.42
CA ARG A 286 6.31 16.29 22.09
C ARG A 286 6.96 17.55 21.50
N VAL A 287 8.19 17.45 21.00
CA VAL A 287 8.84 18.53 20.25
C VAL A 287 8.18 18.69 18.88
N LEU A 288 7.90 17.58 18.19
CA LEU A 288 7.27 17.59 16.87
C LEU A 288 5.85 18.16 16.90
N GLU A 289 5.05 17.84 17.93
CA GLU A 289 3.71 18.39 18.18
C GLU A 289 3.69 19.93 18.28
N LEU A 290 4.80 20.52 18.73
CA LEU A 290 4.92 21.97 18.87
C LEU A 290 5.51 22.67 17.64
N VAL A 291 6.19 21.93 16.78
CA VAL A 291 6.93 22.48 15.63
C VAL A 291 6.19 22.28 14.32
N LEU A 292 5.54 21.13 14.12
CA LEU A 292 4.80 20.82 12.91
C LEU A 292 3.45 21.55 12.88
N ASP A 293 2.97 21.87 11.68
CA ASP A 293 1.64 22.41 11.48
C ASP A 293 0.59 21.45 12.09
N ASP A 294 -0.39 22.01 12.81
CA ASP A 294 -1.43 21.29 13.57
C ASP A 294 -0.90 20.26 14.57
N GLY A 295 0.40 20.29 14.90
CA GLY A 295 1.07 19.30 15.73
C GLY A 295 1.01 17.89 15.17
N TYR A 296 0.81 17.74 13.86
CA TYR A 296 0.51 16.46 13.25
C TYR A 296 1.72 15.82 12.56
N LEU A 297 1.98 14.57 12.91
CA LEU A 297 2.96 13.69 12.26
C LEU A 297 2.25 12.42 11.76
N LEU A 298 2.29 12.18 10.46
CA LEU A 298 2.03 10.85 9.90
C LEU A 298 3.29 10.01 10.09
N GLU A 299 3.40 9.37 11.26
CA GLU A 299 4.56 8.56 11.62
C GLU A 299 4.63 7.28 10.77
N VAL A 300 5.76 7.09 10.09
CA VAL A 300 6.05 5.90 9.29
C VAL A 300 6.77 4.90 10.18
N GLN A 301 6.29 3.65 10.17
CA GLN A 301 6.90 2.58 10.95
C GLN A 301 6.93 2.87 12.46
N ALA A 302 5.83 3.37 13.03
CA ALA A 302 5.75 3.85 14.40
C ALA A 302 6.23 2.82 15.46
N ASP A 303 5.92 1.54 15.25
CA ASP A 303 6.28 0.46 16.18
C ASP A 303 7.51 -0.36 15.76
N PHE A 304 8.21 0.06 14.69
CA PHE A 304 9.49 -0.54 14.25
C PHE A 304 10.66 0.38 14.55
N ALA A 305 11.73 -0.15 15.14
CA ALA A 305 12.91 0.62 15.54
C ALA A 305 12.54 1.96 16.22
N PRO A 306 11.81 1.92 17.35
CA PRO A 306 11.23 3.12 17.97
C PRO A 306 12.28 4.11 18.51
N ASN A 307 13.56 3.72 18.52
CA ASN A 307 14.72 4.58 18.79
C ASN A 307 14.97 5.66 17.72
N LEU A 308 14.31 5.58 16.56
CA LEU A 308 14.28 6.62 15.53
C LEU A 308 12.85 6.85 15.04
N VAL A 309 12.35 8.08 15.20
CA VAL A 309 11.06 8.53 14.67
C VAL A 309 11.26 9.07 13.26
N VAL A 310 10.48 8.56 12.31
CA VAL A 310 10.46 9.05 10.92
C VAL A 310 9.01 9.20 10.47
N GLY A 311 8.72 10.20 9.64
CA GLY A 311 7.34 10.41 9.19
C GLY A 311 7.15 11.73 8.47
N PHE A 312 5.93 11.95 7.99
CA PHE A 312 5.57 13.16 7.25
C PHE A 312 4.84 14.15 8.13
N GLY A 313 5.28 15.41 8.08
CA GLY A 313 4.60 16.55 8.69
C GLY A 313 4.50 17.70 7.69
N ARG A 314 4.00 18.84 8.15
CA ARG A 314 4.06 20.09 7.37
C ARG A 314 4.69 21.21 8.19
N LEU A 315 5.37 22.11 7.49
CA LEU A 315 5.87 23.37 8.02
C LEU A 315 5.43 24.49 7.08
N ALA A 316 4.60 25.40 7.60
CA ALA A 316 4.00 26.47 6.81
C ALA A 316 3.33 25.96 5.51
N GLY A 317 2.59 24.85 5.62
CA GLY A 317 1.85 24.20 4.54
C GLY A 317 2.68 23.29 3.64
N ARG A 318 4.02 23.33 3.73
CA ARG A 318 4.91 22.50 2.91
C ARG A 318 5.14 21.14 3.55
N ALA A 319 4.94 20.06 2.81
CA ALA A 319 5.28 18.70 3.27
C ALA A 319 6.78 18.59 3.58
N VAL A 320 7.10 18.01 4.73
CA VAL A 320 8.47 17.72 5.16
C VAL A 320 8.57 16.29 5.68
N GLY A 321 9.72 15.67 5.45
CA GLY A 321 10.10 14.41 6.08
C GLY A 321 10.85 14.70 7.37
N VAL A 322 10.37 14.15 8.47
CA VAL A 322 11.00 14.29 9.78
C VAL A 322 11.90 13.10 10.05
N LEU A 323 13.10 13.36 10.56
CA LEU A 323 14.00 12.35 11.10
C LEU A 323 14.41 12.76 12.51
N ALA A 324 14.00 12.02 13.54
CA ALA A 324 14.18 12.44 14.92
C ALA A 324 14.66 11.27 15.80
N ASN A 325 15.79 11.44 16.48
CA ASN A 325 16.22 10.46 17.48
C ASN A 325 15.21 10.41 18.63
N GLN A 326 15.01 9.24 19.23
CA GLN A 326 14.06 9.06 20.33
C GLN A 326 14.80 8.68 21.63
N PRO A 327 15.22 9.65 22.46
CA PRO A 327 15.96 9.39 23.70
C PRO A 327 15.25 8.43 24.66
N SER A 328 13.92 8.46 24.71
CA SER A 328 13.11 7.51 25.52
C SER A 328 13.13 6.06 25.04
N SER A 329 13.72 5.77 23.88
CA SER A 329 13.88 4.41 23.35
C SER A 329 15.34 4.14 23.02
N ARG A 330 15.95 3.19 23.73
CA ARG A 330 17.38 2.82 23.60
C ARG A 330 18.33 4.03 23.64
N ALA A 331 18.00 5.06 24.44
CA ALA A 331 18.77 6.30 24.55
C ALA A 331 18.99 7.03 23.20
N GLY A 332 18.11 6.85 22.22
CA GLY A 332 18.21 7.50 20.90
C GLY A 332 19.31 6.94 19.98
N VAL A 333 20.02 5.89 20.42
CA VAL A 333 21.13 5.25 19.67
C VAL A 333 20.61 4.66 18.35
N LEU A 334 21.36 4.87 17.27
CA LEU A 334 21.11 4.18 16.00
C LEU A 334 21.66 2.76 16.03
N ASP A 335 20.84 1.82 15.58
CA ASP A 335 21.17 0.42 15.38
C ASP A 335 20.87 -0.02 13.94
N ILE A 336 20.95 -1.32 13.66
CA ILE A 336 20.72 -1.89 12.33
C ILE A 336 19.32 -1.51 11.81
N ASP A 337 18.29 -1.72 12.64
CA ASP A 337 16.90 -1.51 12.24
C ASP A 337 16.58 -0.02 12.05
N ALA A 338 17.02 0.85 12.97
CA ALA A 338 16.85 2.29 12.82
C ALA A 338 17.62 2.84 11.61
N SER A 339 18.80 2.29 11.31
CA SER A 339 19.57 2.67 10.12
C SER A 339 18.85 2.30 8.83
N CYS A 340 18.26 1.11 8.74
CA CYS A 340 17.43 0.69 7.62
C CYS A 340 16.18 1.57 7.47
N LYS A 341 15.44 1.79 8.57
CA LYS A 341 14.25 2.67 8.64
C LYS A 341 14.57 4.07 8.15
N GLY A 342 15.59 4.71 8.73
CA GLY A 342 16.02 6.06 8.37
C GLY A 342 16.51 6.16 6.93
N ALA A 343 17.37 5.25 6.48
CA ALA A 343 17.91 5.28 5.12
C ALA A 343 16.83 5.12 4.04
N ARG A 344 15.86 4.21 4.24
CA ARG A 344 14.73 4.05 3.30
C ARG A 344 13.90 5.34 3.25
N PHE A 345 13.55 5.90 4.40
CA PHE A 345 12.73 7.11 4.48
C PHE A 345 13.42 8.34 3.85
N ILE A 346 14.72 8.54 4.12
CA ILE A 346 15.55 9.61 3.52
C ILE A 346 15.54 9.49 2.00
N ARG A 347 15.77 8.29 1.45
CA ARG A 347 15.80 8.07 0.00
C ARG A 347 14.44 8.35 -0.64
N THR A 348 13.35 7.93 -0.01
CA THR A 348 11.98 8.21 -0.47
C THR A 348 11.70 9.71 -0.47
N CYS A 349 12.04 10.43 0.59
CA CYS A 349 11.85 11.88 0.63
C CYS A 349 12.65 12.59 -0.45
N ASN A 350 13.94 12.23 -0.60
CA ASN A 350 14.83 12.83 -1.59
C ASN A 350 14.32 12.64 -3.03
N VAL A 351 13.85 11.45 -3.39
CA VAL A 351 13.40 11.18 -4.76
C VAL A 351 12.08 11.86 -5.12
N PHE A 352 11.27 12.23 -4.11
CA PHE A 352 10.00 12.91 -4.29
C PHE A 352 10.03 14.37 -3.85
N ASN A 353 11.21 14.99 -3.83
CA ASN A 353 11.41 16.42 -3.55
C ASN A 353 10.82 16.87 -2.20
N ILE A 354 10.79 15.99 -1.20
CA ILE A 354 10.33 16.29 0.16
C ILE A 354 11.54 16.72 0.99
N PRO A 355 11.59 17.97 1.49
CA PRO A 355 12.67 18.43 2.37
C PRO A 355 12.76 17.58 3.65
N LEU A 356 13.97 17.35 4.13
CA LEU A 356 14.23 16.63 5.36
C LEU A 356 14.53 17.60 6.51
N VAL A 357 13.90 17.38 7.66
CA VAL A 357 14.12 18.13 8.90
C VAL A 357 14.57 17.15 9.97
N ASN A 358 15.79 17.37 10.49
CA ASN A 358 16.42 16.47 11.44
C ASN A 358 16.37 17.06 12.86
N PHE A 359 15.91 16.26 13.81
CA PHE A 359 15.95 16.55 15.25
C PHE A 359 16.95 15.60 15.90
N VAL A 360 18.13 16.12 16.21
CA VAL A 360 19.30 15.32 16.58
C VAL A 360 19.46 15.29 18.09
N ASP A 361 19.36 14.09 18.65
CA ASP A 361 19.68 13.79 20.04
C ASP A 361 20.14 12.32 20.15
N ILE A 362 21.39 12.10 19.75
CA ILE A 362 22.03 10.80 19.67
C ILE A 362 23.39 10.85 20.36
N PRO A 363 23.72 9.87 21.23
CA PRO A 363 24.97 9.85 21.99
C PRO A 363 26.19 9.39 21.20
#